data_AF-A0A6G3ZBN1-F1
#
_entry.id   AF-A0A6G3ZBN1-F1
#
_cell.length_a   1.000
_cell.length_b   1.000
_cell.length_c   1.000
_cell.angle_alpha   90.00
_cell.angle_beta   90.00
_cell.angle_gamma   90.00
#
_symmetry.space_group_name_H-M   'P 1'
#
loop_
_entity.id
_entity.type
_entity.pdbx_description
1 polymer ?
#
loop_
_entity_poly.entity_id
_entity_poly.type
_entity_poly.pdbx_seq_one_letter_code
_entity_poly.pdbx_strand_id
1 'polypeptide(L)'
;MSRLGWIAIAGTAATLMTGLVAHNAWADGITPASDGTGTQVNQVGNDHTITGGTLSSDHQNLFHSFTDFNLLTGESATFLTDPAIQNILSRVNGGNASVIDGLLQVSGSNANLFFINPSGILFGPNAALNLQGSFTALTADQVNFATGSFGSVGSADYAALVGNPESFVWSAATPGSVVNAGNLTVLPGESVVLVGGQVLNTGTISAPGGNVIVSAVAGGSWVRIEQEGLLLSLEVETLSGGSVPALVPFLPNTLPELLTGNDLAAASGVVVNPDGTVQLTSGTPVNTPSGSVTVTGTLDVSDGQGGQVLIVGETVALPAGLIDISGTVGGELAIYANDDLSLGINVN
;
A
#
# COMPACT_ATOMS: atom_id res chain seq x y z
N MET A 1 44.14 63.06 43.76
CA MET A 1 43.33 61.90 44.19
C MET A 1 42.14 61.81 43.24
N SER A 2 42.23 60.98 42.20
CA SER A 2 41.24 60.93 41.11
C SER A 2 40.94 59.47 40.71
N ARG A 3 39.72 59.06 41.07
CA ARG A 3 38.75 58.16 40.40
C ARG A 3 39.30 57.09 39.43
N LEU A 4 39.15 55.82 39.81
CA LEU A 4 39.11 54.67 38.89
C LEU A 4 37.66 54.32 38.55
N GLY A 5 37.33 54.34 37.25
CA GLY A 5 36.05 53.87 36.72
C GLY A 5 36.03 52.35 36.55
N TRP A 6 34.86 51.74 36.78
CA TRP A 6 34.62 50.32 36.57
C TRP A 6 33.87 50.14 35.25
N ILE A 7 34.36 49.25 34.39
CA ILE A 7 33.71 48.84 33.14
C ILE A 7 32.84 47.61 33.46
N ALA A 8 31.54 47.70 33.20
CA ALA A 8 30.64 46.56 33.22
C ALA A 8 30.62 45.88 31.84
N ILE A 9 30.88 44.58 31.79
CA ILE A 9 30.71 43.75 30.59
C ILE A 9 29.39 43.02 30.74
N ALA A 10 28.41 43.35 29.89
CA ALA A 10 27.15 42.63 29.78
C ALA A 10 27.34 41.43 28.86
N GLY A 11 27.22 40.21 29.39
CA GLY A 11 27.15 38.98 28.60
C GLY A 11 25.70 38.63 28.30
N THR A 12 25.31 38.68 27.02
CA THR A 12 24.02 38.16 26.55
C THR A 12 24.11 36.65 26.40
N ALA A 13 23.37 35.91 27.23
CA ALA A 13 23.16 34.48 27.07
C ALA A 13 22.16 34.24 25.92
N ALA A 14 22.63 33.68 24.81
CA ALA A 14 21.78 33.18 23.75
C ALA A 14 21.30 31.77 24.13
N THR A 15 20.04 31.65 24.54
CA THR A 15 19.40 30.36 24.79
C THR A 15 19.08 29.72 23.43
N LEU A 16 19.81 28.67 23.04
CA LEU A 16 19.38 27.82 21.94
C LEU A 16 18.12 27.06 22.37
N MET A 17 16.95 27.47 21.85
CA MET A 17 15.77 26.62 21.83
C MET A 17 15.98 25.54 20.78
N THR A 18 16.38 24.34 21.21
CA THR A 18 16.21 23.14 20.41
C THR A 18 14.71 22.84 20.32
N GLY A 19 14.10 23.10 19.18
CA GLY A 19 12.76 22.59 18.90
C GLY A 19 12.81 21.07 18.89
N LEU A 20 12.14 20.41 19.84
CA LEU A 20 11.81 19.01 19.67
C LEU A 20 10.84 18.93 18.48
N VAL A 21 11.32 18.42 17.35
CA VAL A 21 10.41 17.87 16.34
C VAL A 21 9.86 16.60 16.95
N ALA A 22 8.56 16.59 17.28
CA ALA A 22 7.87 15.36 17.59
C ALA A 22 7.79 14.56 16.29
N HIS A 23 8.60 13.51 16.17
CA HIS A 23 8.40 12.51 15.14
C HIS A 23 7.15 11.72 15.53
N ASN A 24 6.12 11.72 14.68
CA ASN A 24 4.98 10.83 14.85
C ASN A 24 5.51 9.40 14.72
N ALA A 25 5.79 8.73 15.83
CA ALA A 25 6.14 7.33 15.82
C ALA A 25 4.92 6.53 15.32
N TRP A 26 5.08 5.76 14.24
CA TRP A 26 4.05 4.80 13.86
C TRP A 26 3.85 3.80 15.02
N ALA A 27 2.63 3.31 15.20
CA ALA A 27 2.36 2.32 16.25
C ALA A 27 3.10 1.01 15.93
N ASP A 28 3.85 0.45 16.88
CA ASP A 28 4.56 -0.81 16.65
C ASP A 28 3.61 -2.02 16.66
N GLY A 29 3.86 -2.97 15.75
CA GLY A 29 3.23 -4.29 15.72
C GLY A 29 1.82 -4.34 15.10
N ILE A 30 1.09 -5.41 15.42
CA ILE A 30 -0.24 -5.71 14.87
C ILE A 30 -1.27 -5.72 16.00
N THR A 31 -2.25 -4.81 15.91
CA THR A 31 -3.31 -4.65 16.91
C THR A 31 -4.66 -4.98 16.27
N PRO A 32 -5.36 -6.05 16.71
CA PRO A 32 -6.72 -6.34 16.24
C PRO A 32 -7.70 -5.20 16.56
N ALA A 33 -8.62 -4.91 15.65
CA ALA A 33 -9.68 -3.93 15.90
C ALA A 33 -10.76 -4.51 16.82
N SER A 34 -11.22 -3.70 17.78
CA SER A 34 -12.37 -4.03 18.63
C SER A 34 -13.70 -3.63 17.98
N ASP A 35 -13.96 -4.12 16.76
CA ASP A 35 -15.11 -3.71 15.92
C ASP A 35 -16.10 -4.84 15.62
N GLY A 36 -15.96 -5.99 16.29
CA GLY A 36 -16.84 -7.16 16.11
C GLY A 36 -16.40 -8.12 15.00
N THR A 37 -15.30 -7.84 14.28
CA THR A 37 -14.73 -8.77 13.28
C THR A 37 -14.11 -10.02 13.92
N GLY A 38 -13.86 -10.01 15.24
CA GLY A 38 -13.35 -11.18 15.95
C GLY A 38 -11.94 -11.60 15.52
N THR A 39 -11.16 -10.68 14.95
CA THR A 39 -9.75 -10.92 14.60
C THR A 39 -8.92 -11.13 15.86
N GLN A 40 -8.03 -12.11 15.82
CA GLN A 40 -7.14 -12.45 16.91
C GLN A 40 -5.71 -12.47 16.40
N VAL A 41 -4.80 -11.92 17.20
CA VAL A 41 -3.36 -11.92 16.93
C VAL A 41 -2.67 -12.55 18.12
N ASN A 42 -1.92 -13.62 17.88
CA ASN A 42 -1.06 -14.24 18.87
C ASN A 42 0.39 -14.07 18.44
N GLN A 43 1.18 -13.34 19.22
CA GLN A 43 2.59 -13.11 18.95
C GLN A 43 3.45 -14.04 19.80
N VAL A 44 4.38 -14.75 19.14
CA VAL A 44 5.42 -15.55 19.80
C VAL A 44 6.78 -15.13 19.23
N GLY A 45 7.53 -14.35 20.00
CA GLY A 45 8.75 -13.74 19.49
C GLY A 45 8.42 -12.78 18.35
N ASN A 46 9.02 -13.00 17.19
CA ASN A 46 8.84 -12.18 16.00
C ASN A 46 7.68 -12.65 15.10
N ASP A 47 7.01 -13.76 15.44
CA ASP A 47 5.97 -14.34 14.62
C ASP A 47 4.58 -13.95 15.15
N HIS A 48 3.78 -13.31 14.30
CA HIS A 48 2.39 -12.94 14.56
C HIS A 48 1.47 -13.92 13.84
N THR A 49 0.80 -14.80 14.59
CA THR A 49 -0.24 -15.67 14.02
C THR A 49 -1.59 -14.99 14.11
N ILE A 50 -2.23 -14.80 12.96
CA ILE A 50 -3.55 -14.19 12.82
C ILE A 50 -4.60 -15.29 12.64
N THR A 51 -5.62 -15.29 13.50
CA THR A 51 -6.74 -16.24 13.50
C THR A 51 -8.06 -15.53 13.80
N GLY A 52 -9.15 -16.29 13.93
CA GLY A 52 -10.49 -15.75 14.13
C GLY A 52 -10.98 -15.10 12.84
N GLY A 53 -11.52 -13.89 12.95
CA GLY A 53 -12.16 -13.22 11.82
C GLY A 53 -13.63 -13.61 11.68
N THR A 54 -14.29 -13.02 10.68
CA THR A 54 -15.69 -13.30 10.35
C THR A 54 -15.80 -13.83 8.94
N LEU A 55 -16.66 -14.82 8.71
CA LEU A 55 -16.91 -15.41 7.40
C LEU A 55 -18.11 -14.79 6.70
N SER A 56 -18.06 -14.75 5.38
CA SER A 56 -19.24 -14.60 4.53
C SER A 56 -20.17 -15.82 4.63
N SER A 57 -21.43 -15.68 4.21
CA SER A 57 -22.41 -16.78 4.31
C SER A 57 -22.07 -17.99 3.42
N ASP A 58 -21.36 -17.77 2.31
CA ASP A 58 -20.83 -18.82 1.44
C ASP A 58 -19.52 -19.45 1.94
N HIS A 59 -18.95 -18.92 3.03
CA HIS A 59 -17.69 -19.36 3.63
C HIS A 59 -16.48 -19.27 2.67
N GLN A 60 -16.52 -18.38 1.68
CA GLN A 60 -15.40 -18.18 0.74
C GLN A 60 -14.55 -16.96 1.08
N ASN A 61 -15.12 -15.98 1.80
CA ASN A 61 -14.42 -14.76 2.22
C ASN A 61 -14.22 -14.76 3.75
N LEU A 62 -12.98 -14.54 4.18
CA LEU A 62 -12.60 -14.36 5.58
C LEU A 62 -12.17 -12.92 5.81
N PHE A 63 -12.85 -12.23 6.72
CA PHE A 63 -12.62 -10.82 7.02
C PHE A 63 -11.81 -10.67 8.32
N HIS A 64 -10.76 -9.85 8.25
CA HIS A 64 -9.97 -9.40 9.39
C HIS A 64 -9.93 -7.88 9.47
N SER A 65 -9.85 -7.36 10.69
CA SER A 65 -9.83 -5.93 10.96
C SER A 65 -8.81 -5.60 12.05
N PHE A 66 -8.00 -4.57 11.80
CA PHE A 66 -6.88 -4.16 12.64
C PHE A 66 -6.97 -2.66 12.91
N THR A 67 -6.59 -2.24 14.11
CA THR A 67 -6.36 -0.82 14.39
C THR A 67 -5.03 -0.39 13.79
N ASP A 68 -3.98 -1.19 14.00
CA ASP A 68 -2.65 -0.98 13.44
C ASP A 68 -2.12 -2.30 12.89
N PHE A 69 -1.39 -2.24 11.78
CA PHE A 69 -0.72 -3.39 11.19
C PHE A 69 0.63 -2.96 10.65
N ASN A 70 1.67 -3.23 11.42
CA ASN A 70 3.06 -2.97 11.09
C ASN A 70 3.91 -4.21 11.34
N LEU A 71 4.95 -4.40 10.52
CA LEU A 71 5.96 -5.45 10.68
C LEU A 71 7.34 -4.82 10.63
N LEU A 72 8.17 -5.11 11.62
CA LEU A 72 9.59 -4.76 11.64
C LEU A 72 10.43 -5.81 10.92
N THR A 73 11.71 -5.46 10.65
CA THR A 73 12.67 -6.40 10.07
C THR A 73 12.76 -7.69 10.86
N GLY A 74 12.53 -8.81 10.17
CA GLY A 74 12.59 -10.14 10.76
C GLY A 74 11.34 -10.57 11.53
N GLU A 75 10.26 -9.77 11.48
CA GLU A 75 8.92 -10.17 11.91
C GLU A 75 8.13 -10.82 10.77
N SER A 76 7.15 -11.64 11.15
CA SER A 76 6.23 -12.29 10.23
C SER A 76 4.77 -12.14 10.67
N ALA A 77 3.85 -12.01 9.73
CA ALA A 77 2.42 -12.13 9.96
C ALA A 77 1.85 -13.28 9.14
N THR A 78 1.36 -14.31 9.82
CA THR A 78 0.77 -15.49 9.20
C THR A 78 -0.74 -15.49 9.40
N PHE A 79 -1.49 -15.27 8.32
CA PHE A 79 -2.92 -15.54 8.27
C PHE A 79 -3.15 -17.06 8.21
N LEU A 80 -3.61 -17.64 9.30
CA LEU A 80 -3.96 -19.05 9.37
C LEU A 80 -5.45 -19.21 9.03
N THR A 81 -5.75 -19.99 8.00
CA THR A 81 -7.09 -20.10 7.43
C THR A 81 -7.43 -21.54 7.03
N ASP A 82 -8.69 -21.76 6.67
CA ASP A 82 -9.19 -23.06 6.21
C ASP A 82 -9.06 -23.23 4.69
N PRO A 83 -8.90 -24.46 4.17
CA PRO A 83 -8.74 -24.71 2.73
C PRO A 83 -9.89 -24.25 1.83
N ALA A 84 -11.07 -24.01 2.41
CA ALA A 84 -12.26 -23.55 1.69
C ALA A 84 -12.26 -22.04 1.41
N ILE A 85 -11.42 -21.27 2.11
CA ILE A 85 -11.34 -19.82 1.96
C ILE A 85 -10.64 -19.48 0.65
N GLN A 86 -11.27 -18.63 -0.14
CA GLN A 86 -10.74 -18.13 -1.40
C GLN A 86 -10.16 -16.73 -1.27
N ASN A 87 -10.74 -15.88 -0.42
CA ASN A 87 -10.23 -14.53 -0.20
C ASN A 87 -10.13 -14.22 1.30
N ILE A 88 -8.98 -13.67 1.68
CA ILE A 88 -8.78 -13.03 2.99
C ILE A 88 -8.79 -11.53 2.76
N LEU A 89 -9.73 -10.82 3.40
CA LEU A 89 -9.81 -9.36 3.35
C LEU A 89 -9.39 -8.79 4.70
N SER A 90 -8.22 -8.18 4.73
CA SER A 90 -7.63 -7.55 5.91
C SER A 90 -7.71 -6.03 5.77
N ARG A 91 -8.42 -5.35 6.68
CA ARG A 91 -8.45 -3.88 6.74
C ARG A 91 -7.71 -3.32 7.95
N VAL A 92 -7.10 -2.16 7.79
CA VAL A 92 -6.60 -1.32 8.89
C VAL A 92 -7.49 -0.09 9.02
N ASN A 93 -8.01 0.16 10.22
CA ASN A 93 -9.00 1.20 10.50
C ASN A 93 -8.62 2.18 11.62
N GLY A 94 -7.41 2.09 12.18
CA GLY A 94 -6.93 3.01 13.21
C GLY A 94 -6.48 4.37 12.67
N GLY A 95 -6.38 4.53 11.35
CA GLY A 95 -6.02 5.79 10.70
C GLY A 95 -4.52 6.01 10.51
N ASN A 96 -3.67 5.06 10.92
CA ASN A 96 -2.24 5.08 10.67
C ASN A 96 -1.90 4.29 9.40
N ALA A 97 -0.91 4.77 8.64
CA ALA A 97 -0.34 3.99 7.55
C ALA A 97 0.32 2.70 8.07
N SER A 98 0.39 1.69 7.20
CA SER A 98 1.02 0.41 7.49
C SER A 98 2.44 0.37 6.93
N VAL A 99 3.39 -0.07 7.75
CA VAL A 99 4.79 -0.27 7.39
C VAL A 99 5.14 -1.72 7.58
N ILE A 100 5.41 -2.37 6.46
CA ILE A 100 5.61 -3.80 6.35
C ILE A 100 7.05 -4.01 5.92
N ASP A 101 7.96 -4.21 6.87
CA ASP A 101 9.36 -4.53 6.63
C ASP A 101 9.68 -5.98 7.03
N GLY A 102 8.74 -6.90 6.78
CA GLY A 102 8.84 -8.29 7.17
C GLY A 102 8.06 -9.23 6.25
N LEU A 103 7.78 -10.44 6.73
CA LEU A 103 7.12 -11.48 5.94
C LEU A 103 5.59 -11.45 6.12
N LEU A 104 4.84 -11.27 5.04
CA LEU A 104 3.39 -11.56 5.01
C LEU A 104 3.17 -12.97 4.48
N GLN A 105 2.39 -13.77 5.21
CA GLN A 105 2.16 -15.17 4.90
C GLN A 105 0.68 -15.57 4.99
N VAL A 106 0.24 -16.45 4.09
CA VAL A 106 -1.03 -17.18 4.22
C VAL A 106 -0.72 -18.66 4.38
N SER A 107 -1.35 -19.32 5.35
CA SER A 107 -1.18 -20.75 5.62
C SER A 107 -2.52 -21.45 5.79
N GLY A 108 -2.60 -22.69 5.31
CA GLY A 108 -3.80 -23.53 5.39
C GLY A 108 -4.72 -23.48 4.18
N SER A 109 -4.50 -22.54 3.24
CA SER A 109 -5.21 -22.49 1.95
C SER A 109 -4.38 -21.85 0.84
N ASN A 110 -4.98 -21.76 -0.36
CA ASN A 110 -4.52 -20.96 -1.49
C ASN A 110 -5.31 -19.65 -1.64
N ALA A 111 -5.82 -19.11 -0.53
CA ALA A 111 -6.59 -17.88 -0.57
C ALA A 111 -5.75 -16.70 -1.08
N ASN A 112 -6.41 -15.82 -1.82
CA ASN A 112 -5.92 -14.49 -2.15
C ASN A 112 -5.89 -13.63 -0.89
N LEU A 113 -4.91 -12.73 -0.78
CA LEU A 113 -4.81 -11.77 0.31
C LEU A 113 -5.06 -10.35 -0.19
N PHE A 114 -6.14 -9.74 0.28
CA PHE A 114 -6.43 -8.31 0.13
C PHE A 114 -6.00 -7.57 1.39
N PHE A 115 -5.01 -6.70 1.28
CA PHE A 115 -4.52 -5.85 2.36
C PHE A 115 -4.92 -4.40 2.11
N ILE A 116 -5.79 -3.86 2.98
CA ILE A 116 -6.48 -2.59 2.77
C ILE A 116 -6.10 -1.61 3.88
N ASN A 117 -5.47 -0.50 3.55
CA ASN A 117 -5.22 0.58 4.49
C ASN A 117 -5.37 1.95 3.79
N PRO A 118 -6.48 2.68 4.03
CA PRO A 118 -6.70 3.99 3.41
C PRO A 118 -5.64 5.04 3.74
N SER A 119 -4.95 4.91 4.88
CA SER A 119 -3.92 5.85 5.30
C SER A 119 -2.60 5.70 4.54
N GLY A 120 -2.41 4.58 3.85
CA GLY A 120 -1.21 4.29 3.07
C GLY A 120 -0.49 3.01 3.52
N ILE A 121 0.37 2.50 2.64
CA ILE A 121 1.10 1.25 2.82
C ILE A 121 2.53 1.43 2.32
N LEU A 122 3.52 1.13 3.15
CA LEU A 122 4.94 1.06 2.80
C LEU A 122 5.43 -0.38 2.99
N PHE A 123 5.81 -1.04 1.90
CA PHE A 123 6.60 -2.26 1.95
C PHE A 123 8.08 -1.90 1.98
N GLY A 124 8.73 -2.15 3.12
CA GLY A 124 10.15 -1.88 3.33
C GLY A 124 11.08 -2.83 2.56
N PRO A 125 12.40 -2.61 2.57
CA PRO A 125 13.37 -3.42 1.83
C PRO A 125 13.37 -4.92 2.17
N ASN A 126 12.92 -5.29 3.37
CA ASN A 126 12.83 -6.68 3.83
C ASN A 126 11.43 -7.28 3.64
N ALA A 127 10.48 -6.52 3.06
CA ALA A 127 9.14 -7.00 2.81
C ALA A 127 9.17 -8.18 1.84
N ALA A 128 8.51 -9.26 2.23
CA ALA A 128 8.39 -10.47 1.42
C ALA A 128 6.99 -11.07 1.55
N LEU A 129 6.61 -11.83 0.52
CA LEU A 129 5.35 -12.55 0.44
C LEU A 129 5.59 -14.06 0.49
N ASN A 130 4.75 -14.78 1.23
CA ASN A 130 4.67 -16.24 1.20
C ASN A 130 3.20 -16.68 1.23
N LEU A 131 2.56 -16.67 0.07
CA LEU A 131 1.19 -17.13 -0.12
C LEU A 131 1.09 -17.92 -1.42
N GLN A 132 0.11 -18.80 -1.48
CA GLN A 132 -0.12 -19.62 -2.66
C GLN A 132 -1.07 -18.95 -3.69
N GLY A 133 -1.85 -17.97 -3.27
CA GLY A 133 -2.76 -17.20 -4.13
C GLY A 133 -2.20 -15.82 -4.50
N SER A 134 -3.09 -14.97 -5.01
CA SER A 134 -2.77 -13.61 -5.45
C SER A 134 -2.73 -12.60 -4.29
N PHE A 135 -1.95 -11.53 -4.45
CA PHE A 135 -1.80 -10.46 -3.47
C PHE A 135 -2.32 -9.12 -4.01
N THR A 136 -3.18 -8.47 -3.24
CA THR A 136 -3.78 -7.17 -3.59
C THR A 136 -3.61 -6.20 -2.43
N ALA A 137 -2.89 -5.09 -2.63
CA ALA A 137 -2.73 -4.02 -1.65
C ALA A 137 -3.44 -2.75 -2.12
N LEU A 138 -4.31 -2.20 -1.27
CA LEU A 138 -5.24 -1.12 -1.62
C LEU A 138 -5.26 -0.03 -0.55
N THR A 139 -5.41 1.22 -0.97
CA THR A 139 -5.76 2.34 -0.06
C THR A 139 -7.20 2.79 -0.19
N ALA A 140 -8.07 1.91 -0.72
CA ALA A 140 -9.49 2.19 -0.88
C ALA A 140 -10.18 2.32 0.48
N ASP A 141 -11.13 3.24 0.56
CA ASP A 141 -12.00 3.41 1.72
C ASP A 141 -13.06 2.31 1.79
N GLN A 142 -13.39 1.68 0.67
CA GLN A 142 -14.46 0.70 0.60
C GLN A 142 -14.22 -0.31 -0.50
N VAL A 143 -14.48 -1.57 -0.19
CA VAL A 143 -14.54 -2.68 -1.14
C VAL A 143 -16.00 -3.10 -1.32
N ASN A 144 -16.50 -3.04 -2.54
CA ASN A 144 -17.87 -3.42 -2.85
C ASN A 144 -17.92 -4.86 -3.36
N PHE A 145 -19.00 -5.53 -2.99
CA PHE A 145 -19.44 -6.82 -3.52
C PHE A 145 -20.80 -6.61 -4.19
N ALA A 146 -21.28 -7.64 -4.90
CA ALA A 146 -22.60 -7.62 -5.54
C ALA A 146 -23.73 -7.16 -4.60
N THR A 147 -23.66 -7.55 -3.33
CA THR A 147 -24.67 -7.24 -2.31
C THR A 147 -24.04 -6.73 -1.03
N GLY A 148 -23.38 -5.57 -1.08
CA GLY A 148 -22.92 -4.85 0.11
C GLY A 148 -21.49 -4.34 -0.03
N SER A 149 -20.95 -3.85 1.07
CA SER A 149 -19.59 -3.34 1.08
C SER A 149 -18.86 -3.56 2.39
N PHE A 150 -17.55 -3.70 2.26
CA PHE A 150 -16.58 -3.72 3.34
C PHE A 150 -15.87 -2.37 3.37
N GLY A 151 -16.38 -1.46 4.18
CA GLY A 151 -15.77 -0.13 4.39
C GLY A 151 -14.54 -0.19 5.29
N SER A 152 -13.71 0.84 5.26
CA SER A 152 -12.58 1.03 6.17
C SER A 152 -13.06 1.31 7.60
N VAL A 153 -14.22 1.92 7.76
CA VAL A 153 -14.86 2.17 9.06
C VAL A 153 -16.28 1.63 9.13
N GLY A 154 -16.73 1.40 10.36
CA GLY A 154 -18.07 0.92 10.66
C GLY A 154 -18.20 -0.61 10.61
N SER A 155 -19.40 -1.06 10.95
CA SER A 155 -19.79 -2.48 10.91
C SER A 155 -20.19 -2.88 9.49
N ALA A 156 -19.71 -4.03 9.03
CA ALA A 156 -20.16 -4.63 7.77
C ALA A 156 -21.15 -5.77 8.04
N ASP A 157 -22.10 -5.99 7.12
CA ASP A 157 -22.89 -7.22 7.07
C ASP A 157 -22.10 -8.31 6.35
N TYR A 158 -21.14 -8.90 7.06
CA TYR A 158 -20.21 -9.89 6.51
C TYR A 158 -20.90 -11.04 5.78
N ALA A 159 -22.09 -11.46 6.25
CA ALA A 159 -22.83 -12.55 5.65
C ALA A 159 -23.25 -12.26 4.19
N ALA A 160 -23.47 -10.99 3.86
CA ALA A 160 -23.88 -10.54 2.52
C ALA A 160 -22.70 -10.31 1.55
N LEU A 161 -21.46 -10.32 2.06
CA LEU A 161 -20.24 -10.08 1.28
C LEU A 161 -19.72 -11.38 0.65
N VAL A 162 -20.52 -11.98 -0.23
CA VAL A 162 -20.24 -13.25 -0.92
C VAL A 162 -19.62 -13.01 -2.30
N GLY A 163 -18.91 -14.01 -2.83
CA GLY A 163 -18.23 -13.90 -4.12
C GLY A 163 -16.99 -13.01 -4.10
N ASN A 164 -16.59 -12.46 -5.25
CA ASN A 164 -15.38 -11.65 -5.37
C ASN A 164 -15.66 -10.15 -5.18
N PRO A 165 -14.68 -9.36 -4.72
CA PRO A 165 -14.72 -7.90 -4.81
C PRO A 165 -14.98 -7.42 -6.25
N GLU A 166 -15.93 -6.49 -6.42
CA GLU A 166 -16.34 -5.96 -7.73
C GLU A 166 -15.87 -4.53 -7.98
N SER A 167 -15.74 -3.72 -6.93
CA SER A 167 -15.22 -2.35 -7.07
C SER A 167 -14.60 -1.83 -5.78
N PHE A 168 -13.79 -0.81 -5.91
CA PHE A 168 -13.08 -0.13 -4.85
C PHE A 168 -13.38 1.38 -4.91
N VAL A 169 -13.56 2.02 -3.76
CA VAL A 169 -13.92 3.45 -3.68
C VAL A 169 -12.86 4.21 -2.90
N TRP A 170 -12.44 5.36 -3.43
CA TRP A 170 -11.60 6.34 -2.75
C TRP A 170 -12.38 7.64 -2.60
N SER A 171 -12.94 7.84 -1.41
CA SER A 171 -13.71 9.01 -1.03
C SER A 171 -12.82 10.18 -0.58
N ALA A 172 -11.62 9.90 -0.09
CA ALA A 172 -10.66 10.94 0.29
C ALA A 172 -10.21 11.76 -0.94
N ALA A 173 -10.12 13.08 -0.78
CA ALA A 173 -9.63 13.99 -1.83
C ALA A 173 -8.15 13.75 -2.17
N THR A 174 -7.38 13.21 -1.22
CA THR A 174 -5.99 12.80 -1.38
C THR A 174 -5.85 11.40 -0.79
N PRO A 175 -6.01 10.34 -1.60
CA PRO A 175 -5.96 8.99 -1.08
C PRO A 175 -4.56 8.57 -0.64
N GLY A 176 -4.47 7.60 0.28
CA GLY A 176 -3.19 7.09 0.78
C GLY A 176 -2.31 6.51 -0.32
N SER A 177 -1.00 6.59 -0.12
CA SER A 177 -0.01 6.08 -1.09
C SER A 177 0.34 4.62 -0.84
N VAL A 178 0.72 3.89 -1.89
CA VAL A 178 1.35 2.56 -1.81
C VAL A 178 2.79 2.68 -2.27
N VAL A 179 3.73 2.29 -1.42
CA VAL A 179 5.17 2.29 -1.73
C VAL A 179 5.70 0.88 -1.59
N ASN A 180 6.40 0.39 -2.62
CA ASN A 180 7.13 -0.86 -2.57
C ASN A 180 8.63 -0.63 -2.70
N ALA A 181 9.39 -1.03 -1.68
CA ALA A 181 10.85 -1.13 -1.69
C ALA A 181 11.35 -2.57 -1.46
N GLY A 182 10.44 -3.52 -1.22
CA GLY A 182 10.77 -4.92 -0.93
C GLY A 182 10.66 -5.82 -2.15
N ASN A 183 10.47 -7.12 -1.88
CA ASN A 183 10.29 -8.14 -2.91
C ASN A 183 8.90 -8.80 -2.78
N LEU A 184 7.97 -8.32 -3.59
CA LEU A 184 6.60 -8.84 -3.65
C LEU A 184 6.51 -9.89 -4.76
N THR A 185 6.86 -11.14 -4.43
CA THR A 185 6.81 -12.27 -5.35
C THR A 185 5.64 -13.21 -4.99
N VAL A 186 4.86 -13.61 -5.99
CA VAL A 186 3.83 -14.65 -5.89
C VAL A 186 4.18 -15.87 -6.75
N LEU A 187 3.44 -16.96 -6.59
CA LEU A 187 3.64 -18.18 -7.38
C LEU A 187 3.25 -17.97 -8.86
N PRO A 188 3.72 -18.86 -9.77
CA PRO A 188 3.37 -18.75 -11.19
C PRO A 188 1.85 -18.78 -11.45
N GLY A 189 1.38 -17.89 -12.32
CA GLY A 189 -0.04 -17.73 -12.67
C GLY A 189 -0.85 -16.87 -11.70
N GLU A 190 -0.29 -16.50 -10.54
CA GLU A 190 -0.93 -15.60 -9.58
C GLU A 190 -0.69 -14.12 -9.92
N SER A 191 -1.35 -13.21 -9.21
CA SER A 191 -1.28 -11.77 -9.50
C SER A 191 -0.78 -10.95 -8.32
N VAL A 192 -0.09 -9.84 -8.60
CA VAL A 192 0.20 -8.77 -7.64
C VAL A 192 -0.47 -7.48 -8.10
N VAL A 193 -1.32 -6.92 -7.25
CA VAL A 193 -2.09 -5.70 -7.55
C VAL A 193 -1.80 -4.65 -6.49
N LEU A 194 -1.27 -3.49 -6.89
CA LEU A 194 -1.06 -2.33 -6.02
C LEU A 194 -1.91 -1.16 -6.52
N VAL A 195 -2.85 -0.69 -5.69
CA VAL A 195 -3.69 0.47 -6.02
C VAL A 195 -3.73 1.49 -4.88
N GLY A 196 -3.44 2.75 -5.18
CA GLY A 196 -3.61 3.82 -4.20
C GLY A 196 -3.71 5.21 -4.82
N GLY A 197 -3.69 6.24 -3.97
CA GLY A 197 -3.67 7.63 -4.42
C GLY A 197 -2.38 7.98 -5.15
N GLN A 198 -1.29 7.32 -4.79
CA GLN A 198 -0.01 7.33 -5.49
C GLN A 198 0.58 5.94 -5.38
N VAL A 199 1.31 5.47 -6.39
CA VAL A 199 2.05 4.22 -6.30
C VAL A 199 3.51 4.42 -6.70
N LEU A 200 4.43 4.07 -5.79
CA LEU A 200 5.87 4.13 -6.03
C LEU A 200 6.47 2.72 -5.88
N ASN A 201 6.99 2.17 -6.97
CA ASN A 201 7.76 0.92 -6.95
C ASN A 201 9.26 1.19 -7.15
N THR A 202 10.05 0.94 -6.11
CA THR A 202 11.52 0.94 -6.12
C THR A 202 12.10 -0.48 -5.97
N GLY A 203 11.29 -1.41 -5.42
CA GLY A 203 11.65 -2.81 -5.21
C GLY A 203 11.34 -3.71 -6.41
N THR A 204 11.04 -4.98 -6.12
CA THR A 204 10.66 -5.99 -7.13
C THR A 204 9.21 -6.40 -6.91
N ILE A 205 8.48 -6.51 -8.00
CA ILE A 205 7.19 -7.18 -8.07
C ILE A 205 7.33 -8.31 -9.09
N SER A 206 7.11 -9.56 -8.68
CA SER A 206 7.24 -10.73 -9.56
C SER A 206 6.01 -11.62 -9.51
N ALA A 207 5.45 -11.92 -10.68
CA ALA A 207 4.30 -12.80 -10.87
C ALA A 207 4.46 -13.62 -12.18
N PRO A 208 5.33 -14.65 -12.19
CA PRO A 208 5.67 -15.38 -13.41
C PRO A 208 4.45 -15.94 -14.16
N GLY A 209 4.24 -15.56 -15.42
CA GLY A 209 3.10 -16.01 -16.23
C GLY A 209 1.73 -15.53 -15.72
N GLY A 210 1.73 -14.68 -14.69
CA GLY A 210 0.55 -14.09 -14.08
C GLY A 210 0.42 -12.61 -14.43
N ASN A 211 -0.12 -11.83 -13.50
CA ASN A 211 -0.42 -10.41 -13.75
C ASN A 211 0.21 -9.49 -12.70
N VAL A 212 0.74 -8.36 -13.14
CA VAL A 212 1.13 -7.25 -12.29
C VAL A 212 0.30 -6.03 -12.66
N ILE A 213 -0.45 -5.49 -11.69
CA ILE A 213 -1.24 -4.28 -11.87
C ILE A 213 -0.74 -3.22 -10.90
N VAL A 214 -0.33 -2.07 -11.43
CA VAL A 214 0.09 -0.91 -10.64
C VAL A 214 -0.77 0.28 -11.07
N SER A 215 -1.67 0.72 -10.20
CA SER A 215 -2.65 1.75 -10.54
C SER A 215 -2.69 2.88 -9.50
N ALA A 216 -2.70 4.11 -9.97
CA ALA A 216 -2.95 5.27 -9.12
C ALA A 216 -4.26 5.96 -9.48
N VAL A 217 -5.01 6.36 -8.46
CA VAL A 217 -6.30 7.04 -8.61
C VAL A 217 -6.25 8.44 -8.01
N ALA A 218 -6.93 9.39 -8.65
CA ALA A 218 -7.22 10.67 -8.02
C ALA A 218 -8.27 10.50 -6.91
N GLY A 219 -8.32 11.46 -5.99
CA GLY A 219 -9.34 11.45 -4.94
C GLY A 219 -10.75 11.66 -5.49
N GLY A 220 -11.75 11.05 -4.85
CA GLY A 220 -13.14 11.10 -5.30
C GLY A 220 -13.48 10.18 -6.47
N SER A 221 -12.65 9.15 -6.69
CA SER A 221 -12.80 8.15 -7.75
C SER A 221 -13.24 6.80 -7.19
N TRP A 222 -13.82 5.97 -8.06
CA TRP A 222 -13.99 4.54 -7.81
C TRP A 222 -13.41 3.75 -8.98
N VAL A 223 -13.01 2.51 -8.71
CA VAL A 223 -12.44 1.56 -9.67
C VAL A 223 -13.31 0.33 -9.69
N ARG A 224 -13.80 -0.05 -10.87
CA ARG A 224 -14.47 -1.34 -11.07
C ARG A 224 -13.48 -2.39 -11.56
N ILE A 225 -13.61 -3.61 -11.05
CA ILE A 225 -13.02 -4.81 -11.66
C ILE A 225 -14.17 -5.64 -12.21
N GLU A 226 -14.21 -5.84 -13.54
CA GLU A 226 -15.10 -6.83 -14.14
C GLU A 226 -14.41 -8.21 -14.18
N GLN A 227 -15.16 -9.27 -13.85
CA GLN A 227 -14.66 -10.60 -13.53
C GLN A 227 -14.21 -11.42 -14.77
N GLU A 228 -13.14 -12.22 -14.56
CA GLU A 228 -12.54 -13.29 -15.38
C GLU A 228 -12.62 -13.23 -16.92
N GLY A 229 -11.45 -13.01 -17.54
CA GLY A 229 -11.17 -13.40 -18.93
C GLY A 229 -11.31 -12.31 -19.99
N LEU A 230 -11.58 -11.06 -19.60
CA LEU A 230 -11.57 -9.90 -20.49
C LEU A 230 -10.81 -8.75 -19.84
N LEU A 231 -10.01 -8.06 -20.67
CA LEU A 231 -9.37 -6.78 -20.41
C LEU A 231 -10.14 -5.97 -19.35
N LEU A 232 -9.43 -5.60 -18.28
CA LEU A 232 -9.90 -4.64 -17.29
C LEU A 232 -10.46 -3.41 -18.03
N SER A 233 -11.79 -3.29 -18.08
CA SER A 233 -12.46 -2.01 -18.24
C SER A 233 -12.28 -1.28 -16.91
N LEU A 234 -11.09 -0.75 -16.68
CA LEU A 234 -10.86 0.18 -15.58
C LEU A 234 -11.62 1.48 -15.91
N GLU A 235 -12.90 1.50 -15.54
CA GLU A 235 -13.71 2.70 -15.61
C GLU A 235 -13.46 3.51 -14.34
N VAL A 236 -12.70 4.60 -14.48
CA VAL A 236 -12.49 5.60 -13.44
C VAL A 236 -13.50 6.71 -13.65
N GLU A 237 -14.59 6.70 -12.90
CA GLU A 237 -15.56 7.79 -12.87
C GLU A 237 -15.42 8.63 -11.59
N THR A 238 -15.51 9.95 -11.74
CA THR A 238 -15.52 10.88 -10.61
C THR A 238 -16.89 10.92 -9.94
N LEU A 239 -16.95 10.83 -8.61
CA LEU A 239 -18.20 10.91 -7.85
C LEU A 239 -18.89 12.28 -8.05
N SER A 240 -19.95 12.29 -8.88
CA SER A 240 -20.81 13.46 -9.08
C SER A 240 -22.11 13.31 -8.28
N GLY A 241 -22.15 13.83 -7.05
CA GLY A 241 -23.42 14.22 -6.40
C GLY A 241 -24.19 13.17 -5.59
N GLY A 242 -23.54 12.20 -4.94
CA GLY A 242 -24.15 11.33 -3.94
C GLY A 242 -23.82 11.77 -2.50
N SER A 243 -24.80 11.77 -1.59
CA SER A 243 -24.57 12.02 -0.16
C SER A 243 -23.75 10.87 0.44
N VAL A 244 -22.44 11.08 0.61
CA VAL A 244 -21.55 10.17 1.33
C VAL A 244 -21.94 10.21 2.81
N PRO A 245 -22.17 9.07 3.49
CA PRO A 245 -22.28 9.04 4.94
C PRO A 245 -21.06 9.74 5.55
N ALA A 246 -21.24 10.49 6.63
CA ALA A 246 -20.14 11.20 7.30
C ALA A 246 -19.10 10.20 7.82
N LEU A 247 -18.08 9.92 7.01
CA LEU A 247 -16.88 9.21 7.43
C LEU A 247 -16.06 10.16 8.32
N VAL A 248 -15.48 9.63 9.39
CA VAL A 248 -14.51 10.37 10.20
C VAL A 248 -13.36 10.74 9.26
N PRO A 249 -12.90 12.00 9.22
CA PRO A 249 -11.82 12.39 8.33
C PRO A 249 -10.53 11.69 8.77
N PHE A 250 -10.17 10.61 8.09
CA PHE A 250 -8.78 10.20 8.02
C PHE A 250 -8.06 11.20 7.13
N LEU A 251 -6.91 11.66 7.58
CA LEU A 251 -5.96 12.41 6.75
C LEU A 251 -4.88 11.40 6.39
N PRO A 252 -4.92 10.79 5.18
CA PRO A 252 -3.88 9.86 4.76
C PRO A 252 -2.51 10.53 4.83
N ASN A 253 -1.48 9.75 5.12
CA ASN A 253 -0.12 10.29 5.12
C ASN A 253 0.25 10.72 3.71
N THR A 254 0.94 11.86 3.61
CA THR A 254 1.54 12.25 2.33
C THR A 254 2.67 11.28 1.98
N LEU A 255 2.97 11.11 0.69
CA LEU A 255 4.07 10.24 0.26
C LEU A 255 5.41 10.60 0.93
N PRO A 256 5.80 11.89 1.07
CA PRO A 256 6.96 12.27 1.87
C PRO A 256 6.89 11.85 3.35
N GLU A 257 5.74 12.02 4.01
CA GLU A 257 5.56 11.59 5.41
C GLU A 257 5.67 10.06 5.55
N LEU A 258 5.08 9.31 4.62
CA LEU A 258 5.16 7.85 4.58
C LEU A 258 6.61 7.37 4.40
N LEU A 259 7.43 8.10 3.65
CA LEU A 259 8.83 7.75 3.40
C LEU A 259 9.79 8.19 4.53
N THR A 260 9.35 9.05 5.45
CA THR A 260 10.20 9.69 6.46
C THR A 260 9.86 9.34 7.91
N GLY A 261 8.72 8.69 8.17
CA GLY A 261 8.13 8.63 9.51
C GLY A 261 8.80 7.76 10.59
N ASN A 262 9.73 6.83 10.28
CA ASN A 262 10.25 5.88 11.30
C ASN A 262 11.78 5.71 11.43
N ASP A 263 12.63 6.61 10.92
CA ASP A 263 14.10 6.39 10.92
C ASP A 263 14.54 5.06 10.25
N LEU A 264 13.61 4.30 9.64
CA LEU A 264 13.92 3.28 8.65
C LEU A 264 14.65 4.02 7.56
N ALA A 265 15.98 3.83 7.53
CA ALA A 265 16.83 4.30 6.46
C ALA A 265 16.10 4.02 5.15
N ALA A 266 15.77 5.13 4.46
CA ALA A 266 14.97 5.24 3.26
C ALA A 266 14.70 3.92 2.52
N ALA A 267 13.44 3.68 2.14
CA ALA A 267 13.11 2.80 1.01
C ALA A 267 14.25 2.83 -0.01
N SER A 268 14.95 1.69 -0.19
CA SER A 268 16.15 1.61 -1.03
C SER A 268 15.84 2.20 -2.41
N GLY A 269 16.37 3.38 -2.70
CA GLY A 269 16.01 4.12 -3.92
C GLY A 269 15.42 5.50 -3.70
N VAL A 270 15.28 5.95 -2.45
CA VAL A 270 14.79 7.28 -2.07
C VAL A 270 15.81 8.02 -1.18
N VAL A 271 15.87 9.34 -1.29
CA VAL A 271 16.72 10.28 -0.53
C VAL A 271 15.82 11.37 0.03
N VAL A 272 15.97 11.66 1.32
CA VAL A 272 15.31 12.79 1.97
C VAL A 272 16.28 13.96 1.98
N ASN A 273 15.91 15.05 1.33
CA ASN A 273 16.71 16.26 1.26
C ASN A 273 16.70 17.01 2.61
N PRO A 274 17.72 17.83 2.89
CA PRO A 274 17.77 18.64 4.12
C PRO A 274 16.60 19.62 4.30
N ASP A 275 15.86 19.91 3.22
CA ASP A 275 14.66 20.76 3.22
C ASP A 275 13.37 19.98 3.51
N GLY A 276 13.45 18.67 3.78
CA GLY A 276 12.31 17.79 4.05
C GLY A 276 11.63 17.25 2.79
N THR A 277 12.08 17.60 1.59
CA THR A 277 11.58 17.01 0.34
C THR A 277 12.16 15.62 0.14
N VAL A 278 11.44 14.79 -0.62
CA VAL A 278 11.87 13.43 -0.93
C VAL A 278 12.17 13.35 -2.41
N GLN A 279 13.26 12.70 -2.78
CA GLN A 279 13.68 12.45 -4.16
C GLN A 279 14.13 11.00 -4.31
N LEU A 280 14.03 10.45 -5.51
CA LEU A 280 14.64 9.16 -5.82
C LEU A 280 16.17 9.29 -5.81
N THR A 281 16.89 8.19 -5.62
CA THR A 281 18.36 8.15 -5.75
C THR A 281 18.84 8.53 -7.15
N SER A 282 17.96 8.49 -8.14
CA SER A 282 18.17 9.05 -9.49
C SER A 282 18.20 10.58 -9.53
N GLY A 283 17.84 11.26 -8.44
CA GLY A 283 17.68 12.71 -8.35
C GLY A 283 16.30 13.24 -8.74
N THR A 284 15.34 12.37 -9.07
CA THR A 284 13.97 12.75 -9.44
C THR A 284 13.16 13.07 -8.19
N PRO A 285 12.60 14.28 -8.03
CA PRO A 285 11.75 14.59 -6.87
C PRO A 285 10.54 13.65 -6.80
N VAL A 286 10.28 13.09 -5.61
CA VAL A 286 9.06 12.36 -5.25
C VAL A 286 8.08 13.39 -4.73
N ASN A 287 7.67 14.30 -5.62
CA ASN A 287 6.64 15.30 -5.35
C ASN A 287 5.53 15.14 -6.38
N THR A 288 4.97 13.93 -6.39
CA THR A 288 4.02 13.50 -7.39
C THR A 288 2.59 13.81 -6.91
N PRO A 289 1.70 14.32 -7.78
CA PRO A 289 0.30 14.55 -7.41
C PRO A 289 -0.42 13.23 -7.12
N SER A 290 -1.62 13.28 -6.55
CA SER A 290 -2.50 12.10 -6.54
C SER A 290 -2.77 11.64 -7.98
N GLY A 291 -3.07 10.37 -8.19
CA GLY A 291 -3.16 9.77 -9.53
C GLY A 291 -1.80 9.42 -10.14
N SER A 292 -0.68 9.51 -9.42
CA SER A 292 0.64 9.23 -9.98
C SER A 292 1.15 7.81 -9.74
N VAL A 293 1.70 7.20 -10.79
CA VAL A 293 2.50 5.97 -10.71
C VAL A 293 3.94 6.26 -11.07
N THR A 294 4.87 5.84 -10.21
CA THR A 294 6.31 5.86 -10.50
C THR A 294 6.92 4.46 -10.33
N VAL A 295 7.60 3.96 -11.35
CA VAL A 295 8.32 2.68 -11.29
C VAL A 295 9.78 2.87 -11.65
N THR A 296 10.64 2.59 -10.69
CA THR A 296 12.10 2.58 -10.85
C THR A 296 12.72 1.22 -10.55
N GLY A 297 11.97 0.36 -9.87
CA GLY A 297 12.33 -1.03 -9.63
C GLY A 297 11.94 -1.96 -10.79
N THR A 298 11.75 -3.24 -10.45
CA THR A 298 11.44 -4.31 -11.42
C THR A 298 9.97 -4.72 -11.35
N LEU A 299 9.34 -4.87 -12.51
CA LEU A 299 8.09 -5.62 -12.69
C LEU A 299 8.41 -6.82 -13.58
N ASP A 300 8.27 -8.03 -13.04
CA ASP A 300 8.66 -9.27 -13.72
C ASP A 300 7.48 -10.24 -13.77
N VAL A 301 6.96 -10.46 -14.96
CA VAL A 301 5.92 -11.48 -15.23
C VAL A 301 6.42 -12.54 -16.20
N SER A 302 7.73 -12.61 -16.38
CA SER A 302 8.36 -13.54 -17.32
C SER A 302 8.15 -14.98 -16.88
N ASP A 303 7.83 -15.84 -17.85
CA ASP A 303 7.79 -17.29 -17.66
C ASP A 303 7.94 -18.04 -18.99
N GLY A 304 7.53 -19.31 -19.04
CA GLY A 304 7.54 -20.06 -20.29
C GLY A 304 6.64 -19.48 -21.39
N GLN A 305 5.55 -18.79 -21.06
CA GLN A 305 4.57 -18.23 -21.99
C GLN A 305 4.68 -16.70 -22.12
N GLY A 306 4.92 -15.99 -21.02
CA GLY A 306 4.82 -14.54 -20.85
C GLY A 306 3.59 -14.19 -20.03
N GLY A 307 3.71 -13.22 -19.11
CA GLY A 307 2.59 -12.70 -18.32
C GLY A 307 2.15 -11.30 -18.75
N GLN A 308 1.38 -10.62 -17.89
CA GLN A 308 0.78 -9.31 -18.21
C GLN A 308 1.16 -8.25 -17.19
N VAL A 309 1.50 -7.05 -17.67
CA VAL A 309 1.73 -5.86 -16.84
C VAL A 309 0.76 -4.76 -17.27
N LEU A 310 -0.01 -4.24 -16.32
CA LEU A 310 -0.88 -3.07 -16.49
C LEU A 310 -0.44 -1.95 -15.55
N ILE A 311 -0.16 -0.78 -16.11
CA ILE A 311 0.16 0.44 -15.37
C ILE A 311 -0.86 1.51 -15.69
N VAL A 312 -1.50 2.10 -14.68
CA VAL A 312 -2.52 3.14 -14.88
C VAL A 312 -2.33 4.32 -13.93
N GLY A 313 -2.40 5.54 -14.44
CA GLY A 313 -2.45 6.75 -13.62
C GLY A 313 -2.83 8.00 -14.43
N GLU A 314 -2.96 9.13 -13.77
CA GLU A 314 -2.96 10.45 -14.41
C GLU A 314 -1.57 10.77 -14.93
N THR A 315 -0.57 10.61 -14.07
CA THR A 315 0.85 10.70 -14.45
C THR A 315 1.53 9.35 -14.25
N VAL A 316 2.22 8.86 -15.28
CA VAL A 316 3.03 7.64 -15.21
C VAL A 316 4.49 7.97 -15.53
N ALA A 317 5.39 7.68 -14.59
CA ALA A 317 6.82 7.90 -14.73
C ALA A 317 7.61 6.59 -14.53
N LEU A 318 8.32 6.16 -15.56
CA LEU A 318 9.12 4.94 -15.53
C LEU A 318 10.59 5.26 -15.88
N PRO A 319 11.32 6.06 -15.07
CA PRO A 319 12.58 6.68 -15.49
C PRO A 319 13.77 5.71 -15.56
N ALA A 320 13.69 4.56 -14.89
CA ALA A 320 14.75 3.55 -14.84
C ALA A 320 14.24 2.13 -14.54
N GLY A 321 12.93 1.89 -14.65
CA GLY A 321 12.34 0.60 -14.33
C GLY A 321 12.76 -0.50 -15.32
N LEU A 322 12.79 -1.74 -14.84
CA LEU A 322 12.84 -2.93 -15.67
C LEU A 322 11.45 -3.55 -15.73
N ILE A 323 10.95 -3.78 -16.94
CA ILE A 323 9.73 -4.55 -17.15
C ILE A 323 10.11 -5.79 -17.97
N ASP A 324 9.98 -6.96 -17.36
CA ASP A 324 10.22 -8.24 -18.03
C ASP A 324 8.88 -8.95 -18.26
N ILE A 325 8.48 -9.00 -19.52
CA ILE A 325 7.25 -9.69 -19.98
C ILE A 325 7.60 -10.89 -20.86
N SER A 326 8.87 -11.32 -20.83
CA SER A 326 9.38 -12.29 -21.78
C SER A 326 8.77 -13.68 -21.60
N GLY A 327 8.63 -14.39 -22.71
CA GLY A 327 8.10 -15.74 -22.77
C GLY A 327 7.99 -16.23 -24.21
N THR A 328 7.82 -17.55 -24.41
CA THR A 328 7.82 -18.12 -25.76
C THR A 328 6.60 -17.76 -26.60
N VAL A 329 5.50 -17.36 -25.95
CA VAL A 329 4.27 -16.88 -26.60
C VAL A 329 4.24 -15.34 -26.66
N GLY A 330 4.98 -14.69 -25.75
CA GLY A 330 5.04 -13.24 -25.59
C GLY A 330 4.11 -12.77 -24.47
N GLY A 331 4.53 -11.78 -23.70
CA GLY A 331 3.70 -11.13 -22.69
C GLY A 331 3.05 -9.83 -23.17
N GLU A 332 2.21 -9.26 -22.32
CA GLU A 332 1.49 -8.01 -22.60
C GLU A 332 1.93 -6.89 -21.65
N LEU A 333 2.17 -5.70 -22.20
CA LEU A 333 2.39 -4.49 -21.43
C LEU A 333 1.39 -3.43 -21.89
N ALA A 334 0.55 -2.98 -20.97
CA ALA A 334 -0.38 -1.87 -21.18
C ALA A 334 -0.08 -0.74 -20.19
N ILE A 335 0.07 0.48 -20.71
CA ILE A 335 0.32 1.69 -19.91
C ILE A 335 -0.71 2.74 -20.30
N TYR A 336 -1.47 3.21 -19.32
CA TYR A 336 -2.46 4.27 -19.47
C TYR A 336 -2.07 5.46 -18.59
N ALA A 337 -1.81 6.59 -19.23
CA ALA A 337 -1.55 7.87 -18.58
C ALA A 337 -2.52 8.91 -19.14
N ASN A 338 -3.32 9.54 -18.30
CA ASN A 338 -4.31 10.52 -18.76
C ASN A 338 -3.69 11.89 -19.06
N ASP A 339 -2.68 12.29 -18.29
CA ASP A 339 -2.03 13.60 -18.40
C ASP A 339 -0.61 13.48 -18.95
N ASP A 340 0.28 12.80 -18.21
CA ASP A 340 1.72 12.78 -18.50
C ASP A 340 2.29 11.36 -18.48
N LEU A 341 3.04 11.00 -19.53
CA LEU A 341 3.78 9.74 -19.63
C LEU A 341 5.28 10.00 -19.84
N SER A 342 6.11 9.53 -18.89
CA SER A 342 7.57 9.60 -18.98
C SER A 342 8.17 8.20 -18.98
N LEU A 343 8.93 7.87 -20.03
CA LEU A 343 9.52 6.54 -20.22
C LEU A 343 11.05 6.63 -20.30
N GLY A 344 11.72 5.88 -19.43
CA GLY A 344 13.17 5.60 -19.42
C GLY A 344 13.45 4.12 -19.14
N ILE A 345 12.50 3.24 -19.46
CA ILE A 345 12.52 1.81 -19.14
C ILE A 345 13.30 0.97 -20.13
N ASN A 346 13.80 -0.17 -19.64
CA ASN A 346 14.11 -1.31 -20.47
C ASN A 346 12.95 -2.31 -20.41
N VAL A 347 12.49 -2.75 -21.59
CA VAL A 347 11.48 -3.80 -21.73
C VAL A 347 12.16 -5.00 -22.38
N ASN A 348 12.11 -6.14 -21.70
CA ASN A 348 12.64 -7.41 -22.18
C ASN A 348 11.50 -8.36 -22.57
#